data_AF-A0A4Q0Z9R8-F1
#
_entry.id   AF-A0A4Q0Z9R8-F1
#
_cell.length_a   1.000
_cell.length_b   1.000
_cell.length_c   1.000
_cell.angle_alpha   90.00
_cell.angle_beta   90.00
_cell.angle_gamma   90.00
#
_symmetry.space_group_name_H-M   'P 1'
#
loop_
_entity.id
_entity.type
_entity.pdbx_description
1 polymer ?
#
loop_
_entity_poly.entity_id
_entity_poly.type
_entity_poly.pdbx_seq_one_letter_code
_entity_poly.pdbx_strand_id
1 'polypeptide(L)'
;MIYKRIKHVREALNFSSQKDFSEALSMPSRTYQSYEQAKVKDIPHTFLEKLNLRYNISIEWLITGEGEMFLKKNRNNEEKDYIELIKQYLELLPYKQQEYYYHKIKSDVLEIEIKENTNINT
;
A
#
# COMPACT_ATOMS: atom_id res chain seq x y z
N MET A 1 -15.70 -3.56 -19.58
CA MET A 1 -16.10 -2.15 -19.38
C MET A 1 -15.68 -1.67 -18.00
N ILE A 2 -15.14 -0.46 -17.91
CA ILE A 2 -14.50 0.08 -16.69
C ILE A 2 -15.45 0.17 -15.48
N TYR A 3 -16.72 0.55 -15.65
CA TYR A 3 -17.68 0.65 -14.55
C TYR A 3 -17.90 -0.67 -13.79
N LYS A 4 -17.88 -1.81 -14.51
CA LYS A 4 -17.95 -3.15 -13.88
C LYS A 4 -16.71 -3.43 -13.04
N ARG A 5 -15.54 -3.01 -13.53
CA ARG A 5 -14.27 -3.17 -12.79
C ARG A 5 -14.19 -2.27 -11.57
N ILE A 6 -14.73 -1.05 -11.64
CA ILE A 6 -14.87 -0.18 -10.46
C ILE A 6 -15.73 -0.86 -9.38
N LYS A 7 -16.85 -1.47 -9.78
CA LYS A 7 -17.68 -2.26 -8.88
C LYS A 7 -16.91 -3.46 -8.28
N HIS A 8 -16.15 -4.19 -9.11
CA HIS A 8 -15.33 -5.30 -8.63
C HIS A 8 -14.27 -4.85 -7.63
N VAL A 9 -13.63 -3.69 -7.83
CA VAL A 9 -12.67 -3.12 -6.88
C VAL A 9 -13.33 -2.86 -5.52
N ARG A 10 -14.51 -2.24 -5.51
CA ARG A 10 -15.26 -2.01 -4.26
C ARG A 10 -15.53 -3.32 -3.51
N GLU A 11 -15.99 -4.34 -4.23
CA GLU A 11 -16.34 -5.64 -3.67
C GLU A 11 -15.10 -6.42 -3.19
N ALA A 12 -14.00 -6.38 -3.94
CA ALA A 12 -12.73 -6.99 -3.57
C ALA A 12 -12.07 -6.32 -2.34
N LEU A 13 -12.37 -5.04 -2.11
CA LEU A 13 -11.98 -4.29 -0.92
C LEU A 13 -12.97 -4.45 0.25
N ASN A 14 -13.94 -5.36 0.13
CA ASN A 14 -14.94 -5.69 1.15
C ASN A 14 -15.87 -4.52 1.56
N PHE A 15 -16.09 -3.54 0.68
CA PHE A 15 -17.08 -2.51 0.91
C PHE A 15 -18.46 -2.97 0.43
N SER A 16 -19.40 -3.13 1.36
CA SER A 16 -20.75 -3.60 1.10
C SER A 16 -21.62 -2.56 0.37
N SER A 17 -21.39 -1.27 0.60
CA SER A 17 -22.17 -0.19 -0.03
C SER A 17 -21.32 0.79 -0.84
N GLN A 18 -21.94 1.38 -1.87
CA GLN A 18 -21.35 2.46 -2.68
C GLN A 18 -21.10 3.73 -1.84
N LYS A 19 -21.88 3.94 -0.78
CA LYS A 19 -21.72 5.07 0.14
C LYS A 19 -20.44 4.92 0.95
N ASP A 20 -20.23 3.78 1.60
CA ASP A 20 -19.05 3.53 2.45
C ASP A 20 -17.76 3.66 1.65
N PHE A 21 -17.74 3.13 0.43
CA PHE A 21 -16.56 3.23 -0.42
C PHE A 21 -16.30 4.66 -0.91
N SER A 22 -17.35 5.43 -1.21
CA SER A 22 -17.20 6.85 -1.56
C SER A 22 -16.66 7.69 -0.40
N GLU A 23 -17.08 7.39 0.83
CA GLU A 23 -16.58 8.04 2.05
C GLU A 23 -15.12 7.65 2.29
N ALA A 24 -14.80 6.36 2.12
CA ALA A 24 -13.44 5.85 2.19
C ALA A 24 -12.53 6.43 1.09
N LEU A 25 -13.08 6.91 -0.02
CA LEU A 25 -12.35 7.64 -1.07
C LEU A 25 -12.39 9.16 -0.88
N SER A 26 -13.02 9.65 0.19
CA SER A 26 -13.24 11.07 0.44
C SER A 26 -13.82 11.78 -0.79
N MET A 27 -14.88 11.21 -1.36
CA MET A 27 -15.56 11.72 -2.54
C MET A 27 -17.08 11.74 -2.36
N PRO A 28 -17.82 12.61 -3.07
CA PRO A 28 -19.27 12.64 -2.97
C PRO A 28 -19.90 11.32 -3.44
N SER A 29 -20.78 10.73 -2.64
CA SER A 29 -21.43 9.45 -2.96
C SER A 29 -22.16 9.47 -4.30
N ARG A 30 -22.82 10.58 -4.64
CA ARG A 30 -23.51 10.74 -5.93
C ARG A 30 -22.57 10.63 -7.13
N THR A 31 -21.34 11.14 -6.99
CA THR A 31 -20.31 11.07 -8.02
C THR A 31 -19.79 9.65 -8.17
N TYR A 32 -19.57 8.93 -7.06
CA TYR A 32 -19.15 7.53 -7.14
C TYR A 32 -20.23 6.63 -7.76
N GLN A 33 -21.49 6.84 -7.37
CA GLN A 33 -22.63 6.10 -7.91
C GLN A 33 -22.76 6.25 -9.43
N SER A 34 -22.51 7.44 -9.98
CA SER A 34 -22.59 7.65 -11.43
C SER A 34 -21.50 6.89 -12.20
N TYR A 35 -20.34 6.64 -11.57
CA TYR A 35 -19.27 5.83 -12.16
C TYR A 35 -19.67 4.36 -12.26
N GLU A 36 -20.17 3.74 -11.18
CA GLU A 36 -20.61 2.33 -11.21
C GLU A 36 -21.83 2.12 -12.12
N GLN A 37 -22.71 3.12 -12.25
CA GLN A 37 -23.93 3.06 -13.08
C GLN A 37 -23.67 3.38 -14.56
N ALA A 38 -22.42 3.60 -14.98
CA ALA A 38 -22.07 4.00 -16.35
C ALA A 38 -22.79 5.27 -16.83
N LYS A 39 -23.13 6.18 -15.91
CA LYS A 39 -23.82 7.45 -16.22
C LYS A 39 -22.85 8.57 -16.62
N VAL A 40 -21.55 8.31 -16.56
CA VAL A 40 -20.49 9.24 -16.95
C VAL A 40 -19.83 8.69 -18.20
N LYS A 41 -19.59 9.56 -19.18
CA LYS A 41 -18.94 9.20 -20.44
C LYS A 41 -17.51 8.72 -20.23
N ASP A 42 -16.75 9.46 -19.42
CA ASP A 42 -15.33 9.21 -19.16
C ASP A 42 -15.05 9.25 -17.66
N ILE A 43 -14.29 8.27 -17.16
CA ILE A 43 -13.86 8.23 -15.75
C ILE A 43 -12.64 9.15 -15.59
N PRO A 44 -12.67 10.13 -14.68
CA PRO A 44 -11.54 11.05 -14.51
C PRO A 44 -10.26 10.32 -14.11
N HIS A 45 -9.13 10.71 -14.70
CA HIS A 45 -7.82 10.18 -14.35
C HIS A 45 -7.52 10.30 -12.84
N THR A 46 -7.92 11.42 -12.24
CA THR A 46 -7.75 11.70 -10.80
C THR A 46 -8.44 10.67 -9.90
N PHE A 47 -9.54 10.05 -10.37
CA PHE A 47 -10.19 8.97 -9.64
C PHE A 47 -9.39 7.66 -9.75
N LEU A 48 -8.85 7.36 -10.93
CA LEU A 48 -8.00 6.18 -11.15
C LEU A 48 -6.71 6.26 -10.33
N GLU A 49 -6.06 7.43 -10.31
CA GLU A 49 -4.89 7.69 -9.47
C GLU A 49 -5.22 7.50 -7.98
N LYS A 50 -6.38 7.97 -7.52
CA LYS A 50 -6.80 7.79 -6.13
C LYS A 50 -6.94 6.31 -5.76
N LEU A 51 -7.50 5.48 -6.65
CA LEU A 51 -7.57 4.03 -6.46
C LEU A 51 -6.19 3.38 -6.43
N ASN A 52 -5.30 3.81 -7.32
CA ASN A 52 -3.93 3.33 -7.37
C ASN A 52 -3.16 3.67 -6.09
N LEU A 53 -3.11 4.95 -5.71
CA LEU A 53 -2.34 5.40 -4.56
C LEU A 53 -2.86 4.85 -3.22
N ARG A 54 -4.18 4.72 -3.06
CA ARG A 54 -4.77 4.32 -1.77
C ARG A 54 -4.90 2.81 -1.59
N TYR A 55 -5.19 2.10 -2.67
CA TYR A 55 -5.54 0.68 -2.63
C TYR A 55 -4.67 -0.19 -3.54
N ASN A 56 -3.62 0.39 -4.13
CA ASN A 56 -2.68 -0.29 -5.02
C ASN A 56 -3.36 -0.96 -6.21
N ILE A 57 -4.45 -0.37 -6.71
CA ILE A 57 -5.17 -0.91 -7.87
C ILE A 57 -4.42 -0.58 -9.16
N SER A 58 -4.27 -1.55 -10.04
CA SER A 58 -3.66 -1.38 -11.35
C SER A 58 -4.54 -0.53 -12.26
N ILE A 59 -4.02 0.64 -12.70
CA ILE A 59 -4.71 1.50 -13.67
C ILE A 59 -4.85 0.78 -15.02
N GLU A 60 -3.82 0.04 -15.43
CA GLU A 60 -3.84 -0.77 -16.65
C GLU A 60 -5.01 -1.76 -16.62
N TRP A 61 -5.12 -2.55 -15.53
CA TRP A 61 -6.24 -3.48 -15.35
C TRP A 61 -7.60 -2.76 -15.32
N LEU A 62 -7.70 -1.57 -14.72
CA LEU A 62 -8.94 -0.78 -14.72
C LEU A 62 -9.36 -0.36 -16.14
N ILE A 63 -8.42 -0.07 -17.03
CA ILE A 63 -8.69 0.43 -18.39
C ILE A 63 -8.87 -0.73 -19.37
N THR A 64 -7.91 -1.64 -19.46
CA THR A 64 -7.93 -2.75 -20.42
C THR A 64 -8.70 -3.95 -19.88
N GLY A 65 -8.55 -4.23 -18.59
CA GLY A 65 -9.04 -5.48 -17.97
C GLY A 65 -8.01 -6.60 -18.01
N GLU A 66 -6.80 -6.31 -18.47
CA GLU A 66 -5.71 -7.27 -18.57
C GLU A 66 -4.75 -7.13 -17.36
N GLY A 67 -4.10 -8.23 -17.00
CA GLY A 67 -3.20 -8.29 -15.84
C GLY A 67 -3.93 -8.44 -14.50
N GLU A 68 -3.23 -8.08 -13.42
CA GLU A 68 -3.70 -8.22 -12.05
C GLU A 68 -4.45 -6.96 -11.56
N MET A 69 -5.54 -7.15 -10.82
CA MET A 69 -6.31 -6.04 -10.22
C MET A 69 -5.49 -5.27 -9.20
N PHE A 70 -4.82 -5.99 -8.30
CA PHE A 70 -3.95 -5.42 -7.28
C PHE A 70 -2.52 -5.48 -7.77
N LEU A 71 -1.86 -4.32 -7.80
CA LEU A 71 -0.42 -4.29 -7.92
C LEU A 71 0.16 -5.02 -6.71
N LYS A 72 1.10 -5.93 -6.95
CA LYS A 72 1.87 -6.51 -5.85
C LYS A 72 2.59 -5.36 -5.18
N LYS A 73 2.43 -5.23 -3.86
CA LYS A 73 3.25 -4.30 -3.08
C LYS A 73 4.69 -4.75 -3.30
N ASN A 74 5.47 -3.99 -4.08
CA ASN A 74 6.89 -4.25 -4.24
C ASN A 74 7.57 -3.84 -2.93
N ARG A 75 7.40 -4.67 -1.88
CA ARG A 75 8.09 -4.53 -0.60
C ARG A 75 9.57 -4.27 -0.82
N ASN A 76 10.14 -4.95 -1.82
CA ASN A 76 11.53 -4.87 -2.21
C ASN A 76 12.00 -3.49 -2.69
N ASN A 77 11.11 -2.62 -3.21
CA ASN A 77 11.49 -1.27 -3.65
C ASN A 77 11.36 -0.27 -2.50
N GLU A 78 10.24 -0.32 -1.77
CA GLU A 78 10.05 0.51 -0.57
C GLU A 78 11.13 0.23 0.48
N GLU A 79 11.45 -1.04 0.77
CA GLU A 79 12.51 -1.42 1.72
C GLU A 79 13.89 -0.93 1.29
N LYS A 80 14.20 -0.97 -0.01
CA LYS A 80 15.47 -0.43 -0.52
C LYS A 80 15.54 1.08 -0.33
N ASP A 81 14.48 1.80 -0.65
CA ASP A 81 14.40 3.25 -0.49
C ASP A 81 14.55 3.64 1.00
N TYR A 82 13.93 2.90 1.92
CA TYR A 82 14.08 3.12 3.36
C TYR A 82 15.49 2.79 3.88
N ILE A 83 16.12 1.71 3.39
CA ILE A 83 17.49 1.36 3.78
C ILE A 83 18.48 2.43 3.31
N GLU A 84 18.35 2.93 2.09
CA GLU A 84 19.20 3.99 1.57
C GLU A 84 19.03 5.30 2.36
N LEU A 85 17.78 5.66 2.68
CA LEU A 85 17.49 6.83 3.51
C LEU A 85 18.09 6.69 4.92
N ILE A 86 17.95 5.53 5.56
CA ILE A 86 18.52 5.28 6.90
C ILE A 86 20.05 5.37 6.87
N LYS A 87 20.72 4.83 5.84
CA LYS A 87 22.18 4.95 5.70
C LYS A 87 22.62 6.40 5.63
N GLN A 88 21.95 7.21 4.81
CA GLN A 88 22.25 8.64 4.70
C GLN A 88 22.09 9.36 6.04
N TYR A 89 21.01 9.09 6.79
CA TYR A 89 20.83 9.70 8.11
C TYR A 89 21.86 9.23 9.14
N LEU A 90 22.23 7.95 9.13
CA LEU A 90 23.25 7.41 10.04
C LEU A 90 24.61 8.08 9.82
N GLU A 91 25.00 8.31 8.56
CA GLU A 91 26.25 9.01 8.22
C GLU A 91 26.30 10.45 8.74
N LEU A 92 25.14 11.10 8.88
CA LEU A 92 25.02 12.46 9.42
C LEU A 92 25.01 12.52 10.96
N LEU A 93 24.88 11.38 11.64
CA LEU A 93 24.88 11.34 13.10
C LEU A 93 26.29 11.47 13.68
N PRO A 94 26.47 12.10 14.86
CA PRO A 94 27.74 12.05 15.58
C PRO A 94 28.14 10.61 15.92
N TYR A 95 29.45 10.32 15.91
CA TYR A 95 30.00 8.97 16.14
C TYR A 95 29.42 8.28 17.38
N LYS A 96 29.29 9.00 18.50
CA LYS A 96 28.74 8.44 19.75
C LYS A 96 27.28 8.01 19.64
N GLN A 97 26.48 8.70 18.80
CA GLN A 97 25.11 8.31 18.55
C GLN A 97 25.03 7.09 17.63
N GLN A 98 25.90 7.01 16.61
CA GLN A 98 26.01 5.82 15.75
C GLN A 98 26.38 4.59 16.59
N GLU A 99 27.38 4.72 17.47
CA GLU A 99 27.83 3.67 18.40
C GLU A 99 26.70 3.20 19.33
N TYR A 100 25.94 4.15 19.89
CA TYR A 100 24.77 3.84 20.72
C TYR A 100 23.73 3.00 19.97
N TYR A 101 23.34 3.40 18.75
CA TYR A 101 22.34 2.66 17.97
C TYR A 101 22.86 1.30 17.51
N TYR A 102 24.15 1.18 17.17
CA TYR A 102 24.76 -0.11 16.84
C TYR A 102 24.61 -1.12 17.98
N HIS A 103 24.95 -0.72 19.21
CA HIS A 103 24.84 -1.61 20.36
C HIS A 103 23.40 -1.99 20.67
N LYS A 104 22.46 -1.04 20.55
CA LYS A 104 21.03 -1.30 20.75
C LYS A 104 20.50 -2.34 19.76
N ILE A 105 20.70 -2.11 18.46
CA ILE A 105 20.24 -3.02 17.40
C ILE A 105 20.87 -4.40 17.58
N LYS A 106 22.18 -4.46 17.89
CA LYS A 106 22.86 -5.74 18.12
C LYS A 106 22.29 -6.50 19.32
N SER A 107 21.95 -5.79 20.39
CA SER A 107 21.27 -6.39 21.55
C SER A 107 19.90 -6.96 21.17
N ASP A 108 19.10 -6.18 20.43
CA ASP A 108 17.76 -6.60 19.99
C ASP A 108 17.84 -7.85 19.08
N VAL A 109 18.81 -7.90 18.17
CA VAL A 109 19.06 -9.07 17.28
C VAL A 109 19.43 -10.30 18.10
N LEU A 110 20.35 -10.18 19.05
CA LEU A 110 20.75 -11.28 19.93
C LEU A 110 19.58 -11.80 20.77
N GLU A 111 18.71 -10.92 21.25
CA GLU A 111 17.52 -11.32 22.00
C GLU A 111 16.55 -12.15 21.14
N ILE A 112 16.39 -11.79 19.87
CA ILE A 112 15.58 -12.56 18.91
C ILE A 112 16.21 -13.94 18.67
N GLU A 113 17.52 -14.00 18.38
CA GLU A 113 18.23 -15.26 18.15
C GLU A 113 18.13 -16.21 19.36
N ILE A 114 18.25 -15.68 20.58
CA ILE A 114 18.09 -16.48 21.80
C ILE A 114 16.67 -17.06 21.89
N LYS A 115 15.63 -16.24 21.66
CA LYS A 115 14.23 -16.68 21.70
C LYS A 115 13.94 -17.77 20.67
N GLU A 116 14.43 -17.60 19.44
CA GLU A 116 14.26 -18.59 18.38
C GLU A 116 14.94 -19.91 18.73
N ASN A 117 16.17 -19.87 19.24
CA ASN A 117 16.89 -21.08 19.66
C ASN A 117 16.25 -21.79 20.86
N THR A 118 15.59 -21.07 21.76
CA THR A 118 14.85 -21.70 22.88
C THR A 118 13.55 -22.37 22.44
N ASN A 119 12.88 -21.88 21.40
CA ASN A 119 11.62 -22.44 20.89
C ASN A 119 11.80 -23.70 20.04
N ILE A 120 13.02 -24.00 19.56
CA ILE A 120 13.33 -25.20 18.76
C ILE A 120 13.65 -26.40 19.67
N ASN A 121 13.94 -26.17 20.95
CA ASN A 121 14.38 -27.20 21.91
C ASN A 121 13.27 -27.70 22.87
N THR A 122 12.00 -27.42 22.56
CA THR A 122 10.79 -27.93 23.25
C THR A 122 9.85 -28.54 22.24
#